data_AF-A0A1C3H446-F1
#
_entry.id   AF-A0A1C3H446-F1
#
_cell.length_a   1.000
_cell.length_b   1.000
_cell.length_c   1.000
_cell.angle_alpha   90.00
_cell.angle_beta   90.00
_cell.angle_gamma   90.00
#
_symmetry.space_group_name_H-M   'P 1'
#
loop_
_entity.id
_entity.type
_entity.pdbx_description
1 polymer ?
#
loop_
_entity_poly.entity_id
_entity_poly.type
_entity_poly.pdbx_seq_one_letter_code
_entity_poly.pdbx_strand_id
1 'polypeptide(L)'
;MTNTIQTVEFHGQTLITISHDGKHYVAMRPICENIGLNWRGQNERIVRHEVLNAVARVMRSTGNDGKEYSMLCLPLEYLNGWLFGVDVTRLKNPGARTALIRYQRECFKVLYDYWHNGKAENPRRTTPDERAGLRQAVTMLTTKRGLMHDEAYRLIHQRFNVSHIEEIPAEQLPQAIEYIHRLALEGELLPPPEDKDADYIRSHQVAAIGLMHVGRLRFEEQKKALLRLRDLTAQAHERLKATLAETRATLDLTNDILYGSGAIWDGLHESLFHLMLPDEVMDEGRSRAQKHYKPRILA
;
A
#
# COMPACT_ATOMS: atom_id res chain seq x y z
N MET A 1 -31.38 -13.21 -17.23
CA MET A 1 -31.18 -12.95 -15.78
C MET A 1 -29.74 -13.28 -15.46
N THR A 2 -28.98 -12.30 -15.01
CA THR A 2 -27.52 -12.39 -14.85
C THR A 2 -27.18 -12.95 -13.48
N ASN A 3 -26.60 -14.15 -13.45
CA ASN A 3 -26.00 -14.69 -12.24
C ASN A 3 -24.74 -13.88 -11.91
N THR A 4 -24.71 -13.25 -10.74
CA THR A 4 -23.52 -12.52 -10.26
C THR A 4 -22.80 -13.34 -9.20
N ILE A 5 -21.47 -13.42 -9.32
CA ILE A 5 -20.62 -14.10 -8.33
C ILE A 5 -20.33 -13.12 -7.21
N GLN A 6 -20.56 -13.53 -5.97
CA GLN A 6 -20.31 -12.74 -4.77
C GLN A 6 -19.61 -13.59 -3.71
N THR A 7 -18.72 -12.98 -2.94
CA THR A 7 -18.04 -13.63 -1.82
C THR A 7 -18.75 -13.30 -0.52
N VAL A 8 -19.09 -14.32 0.28
CA VAL A 8 -19.71 -14.17 1.60
C VAL A 8 -18.80 -14.79 2.64
N GLU A 9 -18.58 -14.09 3.76
CA GLU A 9 -17.84 -14.65 4.88
C GLU A 9 -18.73 -15.60 5.70
N PHE A 10 -18.22 -16.81 5.94
CA PHE A 10 -18.90 -17.85 6.69
C PHE A 10 -17.91 -18.52 7.65
N HIS A 11 -18.08 -18.30 8.96
CA HIS A 11 -17.22 -18.83 10.01
C HIS A 11 -15.70 -18.57 9.81
N GLY A 12 -15.36 -17.35 9.36
CA GLY A 12 -13.97 -16.96 9.10
C GLY A 12 -13.39 -17.55 7.80
N GLN A 13 -14.23 -18.07 6.92
CA GLN A 13 -13.85 -18.52 5.58
C GLN A 13 -14.67 -17.78 4.52
N THR A 14 -14.04 -17.46 3.40
CA THR A 14 -14.73 -16.82 2.27
C THR A 14 -15.37 -17.88 1.40
N LEU A 15 -16.71 -17.87 1.30
CA LEU A 15 -17.47 -18.71 0.40
C LEU A 15 -17.79 -17.94 -0.89
N ILE A 16 -17.58 -18.60 -2.02
CA ILE A 16 -18.04 -18.10 -3.32
C ILE A 16 -19.51 -18.49 -3.45
N THR A 17 -20.36 -17.49 -3.65
CA THR A 17 -21.81 -17.61 -3.79
C THR A 17 -22.27 -17.04 -5.13
N ILE A 18 -23.40 -17.56 -5.62
CA ILE A 18 -24.07 -17.09 -6.83
C ILE A 18 -25.36 -16.41 -6.40
N SER A 19 -25.54 -15.14 -6.76
CA SER A 19 -26.80 -14.43 -6.52
C SER A 19 -27.79 -14.73 -7.64
N HIS A 20 -28.96 -15.24 -7.28
CA HIS A 20 -30.07 -15.54 -8.19
C HIS A 20 -31.40 -15.24 -7.49
N ASP A 21 -32.26 -14.44 -8.11
CA ASP A 21 -33.57 -13.99 -7.55
C ASP A 21 -33.48 -13.42 -6.13
N GLY A 22 -32.44 -12.62 -5.86
CA GLY A 22 -32.21 -12.01 -4.54
C GLY A 22 -31.78 -12.98 -3.44
N LYS A 23 -31.54 -14.26 -3.78
CA LYS A 23 -31.01 -15.27 -2.85
C LYS A 23 -29.58 -15.66 -3.22
N HIS A 24 -28.76 -15.88 -2.20
CA HIS A 24 -27.40 -16.37 -2.37
C HIS A 24 -27.39 -17.90 -2.35
N TYR A 25 -26.81 -18.49 -3.38
CA TYR A 25 -26.65 -19.92 -3.52
C TYR A 25 -25.18 -20.32 -3.40
N VAL A 26 -24.91 -21.43 -2.73
CA VAL A 26 -23.56 -21.95 -2.53
C VAL A 26 -23.40 -23.26 -3.26
N ALA A 27 -22.34 -23.37 -4.06
CA ALA A 27 -22.00 -24.60 -4.74
C ALA A 27 -21.47 -25.63 -3.74
N MET A 28 -22.13 -26.79 -3.65
CA MET A 28 -21.86 -27.76 -2.58
C MET A 28 -20.61 -28.60 -2.83
N ARG A 29 -20.27 -28.85 -4.09
CA ARG A 29 -19.11 -29.68 -4.45
C ARG A 29 -17.77 -29.08 -3.98
N PRO A 30 -17.45 -27.79 -4.25
CA PRO A 30 -16.24 -27.15 -3.73
C PRO A 30 -16.14 -27.21 -2.21
N ILE A 31 -17.26 -27.00 -1.48
CA ILE A 31 -17.27 -27.09 -0.02
C ILE A 31 -16.90 -28.50 0.45
N CYS A 32 -17.53 -29.52 -0.14
CA CYS A 32 -17.26 -30.93 0.21
C CYS A 32 -15.78 -31.29 -0.03
N GLU A 33 -15.24 -30.89 -1.18
CA GLU A 33 -13.84 -31.14 -1.54
C GLU A 33 -12.88 -30.42 -0.58
N ASN A 34 -13.16 -29.16 -0.22
CA ASN A 34 -12.33 -28.37 0.70
C ASN A 34 -12.24 -28.98 2.11
N ILE A 35 -13.33 -29.54 2.63
CA ILE A 35 -13.34 -30.21 3.95
C ILE A 35 -12.99 -31.70 3.89
N GLY A 36 -12.68 -32.23 2.69
CA GLY A 36 -12.21 -33.60 2.49
C GLY A 36 -13.30 -34.67 2.50
N LEU A 37 -14.55 -34.30 2.19
CA LEU A 37 -15.68 -35.22 2.05
C LEU A 37 -15.84 -35.72 0.61
N ASN A 38 -16.32 -36.95 0.45
CA ASN A 38 -16.68 -37.49 -0.86
C ASN A 38 -17.96 -36.81 -1.38
N TRP A 39 -17.86 -36.11 -2.52
CA TRP A 39 -18.97 -35.40 -3.14
C TRP A 39 -20.17 -36.30 -3.46
N ARG A 40 -19.94 -37.48 -4.06
CA ARG A 40 -21.03 -38.38 -4.50
C ARG A 40 -21.93 -38.78 -3.34
N GLY A 41 -21.32 -39.18 -2.22
CA GLY A 41 -22.09 -39.53 -1.01
C GLY A 41 -22.85 -38.35 -0.41
N GLN A 42 -22.30 -37.14 -0.48
CA GLN A 42 -22.98 -35.93 0.01
C GLN A 42 -24.11 -35.48 -0.92
N ASN A 43 -23.95 -35.62 -2.23
CA ASN A 43 -25.00 -35.37 -3.20
C ASN A 43 -26.21 -36.29 -2.98
N GLU A 44 -25.98 -37.60 -2.85
CA GLU A 44 -27.04 -38.57 -2.52
C GLU A 44 -27.73 -38.23 -1.19
N ARG A 45 -26.97 -37.77 -0.19
CA ARG A 45 -27.53 -37.34 1.09
C ARG A 45 -28.45 -36.12 0.95
N ILE A 46 -28.03 -35.12 0.16
CA ILE A 46 -28.84 -33.92 -0.10
C ILE A 46 -30.14 -34.31 -0.81
N VAL A 47 -30.05 -35.16 -1.84
CA VAL A 47 -31.22 -35.61 -2.62
C VAL A 47 -32.21 -36.43 -1.78
N ARG A 48 -31.72 -37.26 -0.84
CA ARG A 48 -32.58 -38.05 0.06
C ARG A 48 -33.20 -37.22 1.19
N HIS A 49 -32.64 -36.06 1.51
CA HIS A 49 -33.12 -35.24 2.61
C HIS A 49 -34.29 -34.37 2.14
N GLU A 50 -35.48 -34.55 2.73
CA GLU A 50 -36.72 -33.90 2.31
C GLU A 50 -36.61 -32.36 2.20
N VAL A 51 -36.10 -31.70 3.25
CA VAL A 51 -35.91 -30.24 3.25
C VAL A 51 -34.85 -29.76 2.25
N LEU A 52 -33.66 -30.39 2.23
CA LEU A 52 -32.55 -29.94 1.39
C LEU A 52 -32.84 -30.20 -0.10
N ASN A 53 -33.46 -31.34 -0.45
CA ASN A 53 -33.80 -31.68 -1.82
C ASN A 53 -34.83 -30.71 -2.41
N ALA A 54 -35.81 -30.28 -1.59
CA ALA A 54 -36.84 -29.34 -2.03
C ALA A 54 -36.28 -27.97 -2.45
N VAL A 55 -35.15 -27.55 -1.87
CA VAL A 55 -34.52 -26.24 -2.12
C VAL A 55 -33.26 -26.32 -2.99
N ALA A 56 -32.76 -27.53 -3.25
CA ALA A 56 -31.58 -27.72 -4.08
C ALA A 56 -31.85 -27.33 -5.54
N ARG A 57 -30.91 -26.59 -6.13
CA ARG A 57 -30.98 -26.16 -7.53
C ARG A 57 -29.75 -26.62 -8.27
N VAL A 58 -29.95 -27.14 -9.47
CA VAL A 58 -28.85 -27.40 -10.41
C VAL A 58 -28.63 -26.14 -11.24
N MET A 59 -27.54 -25.43 -10.97
CA MET A 59 -27.14 -24.25 -11.74
C MET A 59 -26.13 -24.66 -12.80
N ARG A 60 -26.34 -24.22 -14.05
CA ARG A 60 -25.37 -24.42 -15.13
C ARG A 60 -24.46 -23.19 -15.22
N SER A 61 -23.17 -23.41 -15.28
CA SER A 61 -22.16 -22.36 -15.48
C SER A 61 -21.16 -22.82 -16.53
N THR A 62 -20.72 -21.91 -17.39
CA THR A 62 -19.69 -22.19 -18.39
C THR A 62 -18.32 -21.94 -17.77
N GLY A 63 -17.45 -22.95 -17.77
CA GLY A 63 -16.07 -22.82 -17.31
C GLY A 63 -15.23 -21.96 -18.27
N ASN A 64 -14.03 -21.60 -17.83
CA ASN A 64 -13.05 -20.86 -18.65
C ASN A 64 -12.58 -21.65 -19.89
N ASP A 65 -12.90 -22.94 -19.93
CA ASP A 65 -12.68 -23.89 -21.02
C ASP A 65 -13.87 -24.00 -21.99
N GLY A 66 -14.92 -23.19 -21.82
CA GLY A 66 -16.12 -23.20 -22.64
C GLY A 66 -17.07 -24.38 -22.35
N LYS A 67 -16.78 -25.23 -21.36
CA LYS A 67 -17.62 -26.38 -21.01
C LYS A 67 -18.70 -26.00 -20.01
N GLU A 68 -19.91 -26.54 -20.20
CA GLU A 68 -20.98 -26.41 -19.22
C GLU A 68 -20.77 -27.35 -18.03
N TYR A 69 -20.72 -26.78 -16.84
CA TYR A 69 -20.71 -27.50 -15.57
C TYR A 69 -22.05 -27.30 -14.87
N SER A 70 -22.75 -28.40 -14.61
CA SER A 70 -23.92 -28.42 -13.74
C SER A 70 -23.48 -28.57 -12.28
N MET A 71 -23.73 -27.55 -11.46
CA MET A 71 -23.41 -27.56 -10.04
C MET A 71 -24.69 -27.63 -9.22
N LEU A 72 -24.73 -28.57 -8.27
CA LEU A 72 -25.78 -28.60 -7.25
C LEU A 72 -25.49 -27.50 -6.23
N CYS A 73 -26.42 -26.58 -6.07
CA CYS A 73 -26.34 -25.46 -5.18
C CYS A 73 -27.46 -25.53 -4.13
N LEU A 74 -27.13 -25.12 -2.91
CA LEU A 74 -28.12 -24.88 -1.84
C LEU A 74 -28.19 -23.38 -1.55
N PRO A 75 -29.36 -22.83 -1.20
CA PRO A 75 -29.41 -21.47 -0.66
C PRO A 75 -28.58 -21.40 0.62
N LEU A 76 -27.88 -20.29 0.82
CA LEU A 76 -26.93 -20.09 1.93
C LEU A 76 -27.57 -20.35 3.31
N GLU A 77 -28.86 -20.02 3.48
CA GLU A 77 -29.62 -20.27 4.72
C GLU A 77 -29.69 -21.77 5.11
N TYR A 78 -29.66 -22.68 4.13
CA TYR A 78 -29.71 -24.14 4.35
C TYR A 78 -28.33 -24.78 4.51
N LEU A 79 -27.25 -24.04 4.22
CA LEU A 79 -25.89 -24.54 4.37
C LEU A 79 -25.62 -24.99 5.81
N ASN A 80 -26.13 -24.23 6.80
CA ASN A 80 -26.00 -24.55 8.21
C ASN A 80 -26.64 -25.90 8.56
N GLY A 81 -27.83 -26.17 8.02
CA GLY A 81 -28.53 -27.44 8.23
C GLY A 81 -27.77 -28.63 7.64
N TRP A 82 -27.18 -28.47 6.46
CA TRP A 82 -26.31 -29.50 5.88
C TRP A 82 -25.04 -29.72 6.70
N LEU A 83 -24.35 -28.64 7.10
CA LEU A 83 -23.10 -28.70 7.84
C LEU A 83 -23.29 -29.34 9.21
N PHE A 84 -24.37 -28.97 9.90
CA PHE A 84 -24.76 -29.54 11.19
C PHE A 84 -24.89 -31.07 11.13
N GLY A 85 -25.47 -31.61 10.06
CA GLY A 85 -25.62 -33.05 9.86
C GLY A 85 -24.35 -33.80 9.39
N VAL A 86 -23.22 -33.13 9.17
CA VAL A 86 -21.97 -33.80 8.76
C VAL A 86 -21.39 -34.63 9.90
N ASP A 87 -21.05 -35.89 9.60
CA ASP A 87 -20.37 -36.77 10.55
C ASP A 87 -18.87 -36.43 10.60
N VAL A 88 -18.40 -36.04 11.79
CA VAL A 88 -17.02 -35.64 12.06
C VAL A 88 -16.03 -36.77 11.74
N THR A 89 -16.42 -38.03 11.91
CA THR A 89 -15.55 -39.18 11.66
C THR A 89 -15.16 -39.32 10.19
N ARG A 90 -15.96 -38.75 9.28
CA ARG A 90 -15.74 -38.81 7.83
C ARG A 90 -14.79 -37.74 7.30
N LEU A 91 -14.48 -36.72 8.10
CA LEU A 91 -13.52 -35.68 7.74
C LEU A 91 -12.09 -36.23 7.83
N LYS A 92 -11.29 -36.07 6.77
CA LYS A 92 -9.88 -36.53 6.79
C LYS A 92 -8.96 -35.57 7.54
N ASN A 93 -9.28 -34.28 7.53
CA ASN A 93 -8.44 -33.23 8.12
C ASN A 93 -8.76 -33.07 9.63
N PRO A 94 -7.78 -33.27 10.54
CA PRO A 94 -7.97 -33.06 11.99
C PRO A 94 -8.42 -31.64 12.36
N GLY A 95 -7.91 -30.61 11.67
CA GLY A 95 -8.33 -29.22 11.89
C GLY A 95 -9.80 -29.00 11.54
N ALA A 96 -10.26 -29.59 10.43
CA ALA A 96 -11.67 -29.54 10.02
C ALA A 96 -12.58 -30.27 11.03
N ARG A 97 -12.11 -31.39 11.61
CA ARG A 97 -12.84 -32.10 12.67
C ARG A 97 -13.07 -31.21 13.88
N THR A 98 -12.01 -30.59 14.39
CA THR A 98 -12.09 -29.69 15.56
C THR A 98 -13.01 -28.50 15.27
N ALA A 99 -12.90 -27.90 14.08
CA ALA A 99 -13.76 -26.80 13.68
C ALA A 99 -15.24 -27.21 13.58
N LEU A 100 -15.53 -28.39 13.00
CA LEU A 100 -16.90 -28.88 12.87
C LEU A 100 -17.53 -29.24 14.22
N ILE A 101 -16.77 -29.86 15.14
CA ILE A 101 -17.25 -30.15 16.50
C ILE A 101 -17.61 -28.83 17.22
N ARG A 102 -16.75 -27.82 17.12
CA ARG A 102 -17.02 -26.50 17.71
C ARG A 102 -18.27 -25.88 17.09
N TYR A 103 -18.39 -25.93 15.77
CA TYR A 103 -19.57 -25.45 15.06
C TYR A 103 -20.85 -26.16 15.50
N GLN A 104 -20.86 -27.50 15.57
CA GLN A 104 -22.03 -28.26 16.03
C GLN A 104 -22.43 -27.90 17.45
N ARG A 105 -21.46 -27.73 18.37
CA ARG A 105 -21.72 -27.27 19.75
C ARG A 105 -22.35 -25.88 19.77
N GLU A 106 -21.85 -24.95 18.95
CA GLU A 106 -22.45 -23.62 18.79
C GLU A 106 -23.88 -23.72 18.26
N CYS A 107 -24.14 -24.57 17.25
CA CYS A 107 -25.50 -24.80 16.74
C CYS A 107 -26.45 -25.34 17.80
N PHE A 108 -26.03 -26.32 18.60
CA PHE A 108 -26.86 -26.83 19.70
C PHE A 108 -27.22 -25.72 20.70
N LYS A 109 -26.24 -24.89 21.07
CA LYS A 109 -26.48 -23.75 21.96
C LYS A 109 -27.43 -22.74 21.32
N VAL A 110 -27.23 -22.37 20.05
CA VAL A 110 -28.09 -21.43 19.32
C VAL A 110 -29.52 -21.95 19.21
N LEU A 111 -29.71 -23.24 18.91
CA LEU A 111 -31.04 -23.86 18.86
C LEU A 111 -31.70 -23.85 20.24
N TYR A 112 -30.96 -24.19 21.30
CA TYR A 112 -31.46 -24.11 22.67
C TYR A 112 -31.86 -22.68 23.03
N ASP A 113 -30.97 -21.70 22.83
CA ASP A 113 -31.20 -20.31 23.18
C ASP A 113 -32.40 -19.75 22.40
N TYR A 114 -32.53 -20.06 21.10
CA TYR A 114 -33.68 -19.65 20.28
C TYR A 114 -35.01 -20.23 20.81
N TRP A 115 -35.09 -21.55 20.99
CA TRP A 115 -36.34 -22.21 21.37
C TRP A 115 -36.70 -22.04 22.85
N HIS A 116 -35.71 -21.86 23.72
CA HIS A 116 -35.92 -21.72 25.17
C HIS A 116 -36.06 -20.25 25.60
N ASN A 117 -35.20 -19.36 25.11
CA ASN A 117 -35.19 -17.94 25.48
C ASN A 117 -35.93 -17.05 24.47
N GLY A 118 -36.43 -17.62 23.36
CA GLY A 118 -37.13 -16.90 22.29
C GLY A 118 -36.21 -16.11 21.35
N LYS A 119 -34.89 -16.10 21.61
CA LYS A 119 -33.89 -15.42 20.78
C LYS A 119 -32.53 -16.09 20.92
N ALA A 120 -31.78 -16.14 19.81
CA ALA A 120 -30.38 -16.52 19.82
C ALA A 120 -29.54 -15.33 19.34
N GLU A 121 -28.57 -14.94 20.16
CA GLU A 121 -27.68 -13.81 19.90
C GLU A 121 -26.29 -14.32 19.55
N ASN A 122 -25.66 -13.72 18.53
CA ASN A 122 -24.28 -14.04 18.17
C ASN A 122 -23.34 -13.02 18.83
N PRO A 123 -22.59 -13.38 19.88
CA PRO A 123 -21.74 -12.45 20.62
C PRO A 123 -20.56 -11.91 19.80
N ARG A 124 -20.28 -12.49 18.62
CA ARG A 124 -19.23 -12.01 17.71
C ARG A 124 -19.65 -10.79 16.88
N ARG A 125 -20.94 -10.47 16.86
CA ARG A 125 -21.48 -9.33 16.13
C ARG A 125 -22.19 -8.43 17.10
N THR A 126 -21.88 -7.14 17.04
CA THR A 126 -22.62 -6.14 17.82
C THR A 126 -24.04 -5.99 17.28
N THR A 127 -24.95 -5.44 18.07
CA THR A 127 -26.29 -5.11 17.59
C THR A 127 -26.31 -3.75 16.89
N PRO A 128 -27.30 -3.47 16.02
CA PRO A 128 -27.47 -2.14 15.44
C PRO A 128 -27.61 -1.03 16.49
N ASP A 129 -28.21 -1.34 17.64
CA ASP A 129 -28.44 -0.40 18.75
C ASP A 129 -27.13 -0.06 19.49
N GLU A 130 -26.30 -1.07 19.78
CA GLU A 130 -24.96 -0.86 20.35
C GLU A 130 -24.09 0.02 19.43
N ARG A 131 -24.24 -0.12 18.11
CA ARG A 131 -23.50 0.68 17.12
C ARG A 131 -24.09 2.08 16.86
N ALA A 132 -25.21 2.44 17.47
CA ALA A 132 -25.86 3.73 17.21
C ALA A 132 -24.93 4.92 17.50
N GLY A 133 -24.20 4.87 18.62
CA GLY A 133 -23.23 5.91 18.98
C GLY A 133 -22.09 6.05 17.96
N LEU A 134 -21.60 4.94 17.41
CA LEU A 134 -20.56 4.95 16.38
C LEU A 134 -21.08 5.56 15.06
N ARG A 135 -22.31 5.25 14.65
CA ARG A 135 -22.93 5.84 13.46
C ARG A 135 -23.14 7.35 13.62
N GLN A 136 -23.51 7.80 14.81
CA GLN A 136 -23.64 9.22 15.12
C GLN A 136 -22.27 9.93 15.05
N ALA A 137 -21.23 9.34 15.63
CA ALA A 137 -19.87 9.87 15.56
C ALA A 137 -19.38 9.99 14.11
N VAL A 138 -19.63 8.96 13.28
CA VAL A 138 -19.33 9.00 11.84
C VAL A 138 -20.07 10.12 11.13
N THR A 139 -21.36 10.32 11.43
CA THR A 139 -22.17 11.40 10.85
C THR A 139 -21.64 12.78 11.26
N MET A 140 -21.16 12.93 12.49
CA MET A 140 -20.50 14.15 12.95
C MET A 140 -19.19 14.40 12.19
N LEU A 141 -18.38 13.36 11.97
CA LEU A 141 -17.13 13.46 11.22
C LEU A 141 -17.38 13.87 9.75
N THR A 142 -18.34 13.24 9.08
CA THR A 142 -18.69 13.58 7.69
C THR A 142 -19.21 15.01 7.57
N THR A 143 -20.04 15.45 8.53
CA THR A 143 -20.58 16.82 8.56
C THR A 143 -19.48 17.86 8.83
N LYS A 144 -18.60 17.63 9.81
CA LYS A 144 -17.55 18.59 10.19
C LYS A 144 -16.42 18.70 9.18
N ARG A 145 -15.98 17.57 8.60
CA ARG A 145 -14.83 17.52 7.69
C ARG A 145 -15.20 17.43 6.21
N GLY A 146 -16.49 17.32 5.87
CA GLY A 146 -16.96 17.18 4.50
C GLY A 146 -16.56 15.85 3.83
N LEU A 147 -16.24 14.82 4.63
CA LEU A 147 -15.86 13.49 4.12
C LEU A 147 -17.10 12.70 3.68
N MET A 148 -16.92 11.82 2.69
CA MET A 148 -17.95 10.85 2.33
C MET A 148 -18.12 9.79 3.43
N HIS A 149 -19.33 9.24 3.61
CA HIS A 149 -19.55 8.17 4.59
C HIS A 149 -18.62 6.98 4.40
N ASP A 150 -18.36 6.59 3.15
CA ASP A 150 -17.45 5.48 2.81
C ASP A 150 -16.00 5.78 3.20
N GLU A 151 -15.57 7.04 3.17
CA GLU A 151 -14.25 7.45 3.66
C GLU A 151 -14.16 7.34 5.17
N ALA A 152 -15.18 7.82 5.89
CA ALA A 152 -15.23 7.72 7.34
C ALA A 152 -15.23 6.26 7.82
N TYR A 153 -15.99 5.37 7.16
CA TYR A 153 -15.96 3.94 7.48
C TYR A 153 -14.63 3.28 7.13
N ARG A 154 -13.97 3.67 6.03
CA ARG A 154 -12.63 3.17 5.70
C ARG A 154 -11.61 3.45 6.80
N LEU A 155 -11.68 4.61 7.46
CA LEU A 155 -10.80 4.94 8.59
C LEU A 155 -11.03 4.01 9.78
N ILE A 156 -12.29 3.70 10.09
CA ILE A 156 -12.65 2.75 11.15
C ILE A 156 -12.18 1.34 10.79
N HIS A 157 -12.49 0.88 9.58
CA HIS A 157 -12.10 -0.44 9.09
C HIS A 157 -10.59 -0.65 9.15
N GLN A 158 -9.81 0.36 8.72
CA GLN A 158 -8.36 0.34 8.81
C GLN A 158 -7.86 0.33 10.25
N ARG A 159 -8.45 1.13 11.14
CA ARG A 159 -7.99 1.25 12.54
C ARG A 159 -8.26 -0.01 13.35
N PHE A 160 -9.41 -0.66 13.14
CA PHE A 160 -9.84 -1.84 13.89
C PHE A 160 -9.57 -3.16 13.17
N ASN A 161 -9.02 -3.11 11.96
CA ASN A 161 -8.73 -4.27 11.10
C ASN A 161 -9.98 -5.15 10.89
N VAL A 162 -11.09 -4.51 10.52
CA VAL A 162 -12.39 -5.14 10.25
C VAL A 162 -12.85 -4.80 8.85
N SER A 163 -13.63 -5.69 8.22
CA SER A 163 -14.24 -5.42 6.91
C SER A 163 -15.54 -4.63 7.07
N HIS A 164 -16.25 -4.88 8.17
CA HIS A 164 -17.51 -4.22 8.51
C HIS A 164 -17.53 -3.82 9.99
N ILE A 165 -18.17 -2.68 10.29
CA ILE A 165 -18.34 -2.19 11.67
C ILE A 165 -19.06 -3.18 12.61
N GLU A 166 -19.76 -4.17 12.07
CA GLU A 166 -20.48 -5.17 12.86
C GLU A 166 -19.55 -6.18 13.54
N GLU A 167 -18.33 -6.32 13.00
CA GLU A 167 -17.27 -7.19 13.52
C GLU A 167 -16.52 -6.55 14.69
N ILE A 168 -16.74 -5.26 14.96
CA ILE A 168 -16.13 -4.57 16.11
C ILE A 168 -16.76 -5.15 17.38
N PRO A 169 -15.98 -5.74 18.30
CA PRO A 169 -16.49 -6.23 19.58
C PRO A 169 -17.13 -5.12 20.40
N ALA A 170 -18.15 -5.43 21.20
CA ALA A 170 -18.84 -4.45 22.05
C ALA A 170 -17.86 -3.69 22.98
N GLU A 171 -16.83 -4.37 23.48
CA GLU A 171 -15.77 -3.79 24.31
C GLU A 171 -14.89 -2.77 23.59
N GLN A 172 -14.84 -2.83 22.25
CA GLN A 172 -14.03 -1.96 21.39
C GLN A 172 -14.81 -0.79 20.79
N LEU A 173 -16.15 -0.79 20.94
CA LEU A 173 -17.00 0.29 20.44
C LEU A 173 -16.68 1.66 21.07
N PRO A 174 -16.45 1.78 22.39
CA PRO A 174 -16.09 3.07 22.98
C PRO A 174 -14.80 3.67 22.40
N GLN A 175 -13.78 2.85 22.15
CA GLN A 175 -12.51 3.29 21.56
C GLN A 175 -12.70 3.70 20.09
N ALA A 176 -13.61 3.03 19.35
CA ALA A 176 -13.94 3.41 17.99
C ALA A 176 -14.64 4.78 17.92
N ILE A 177 -15.58 5.01 18.85
CA ILE A 177 -16.27 6.30 18.99
C ILE A 177 -15.26 7.40 19.36
N GLU A 178 -14.40 7.16 20.36
CA GLU A 178 -13.36 8.10 20.79
C GLU A 178 -12.41 8.45 19.63
N TYR A 179 -11.98 7.45 18.85
CA TYR A 179 -11.14 7.67 17.68
C TYR A 179 -11.78 8.60 16.65
N ILE A 180 -13.05 8.38 16.34
CA ILE A 180 -13.78 9.20 15.36
C ILE A 180 -14.06 10.60 15.90
N HIS A 181 -14.41 10.74 17.17
CA HIS A 181 -14.54 12.04 17.82
C HIS A 181 -13.22 12.81 17.84
N ARG A 182 -12.10 12.13 18.15
CA ARG A 182 -10.77 12.75 18.08
C ARG A 182 -10.49 13.26 16.67
N LEU A 183 -10.75 12.45 15.64
CA LEU A 183 -10.59 12.89 14.26
C LEU A 183 -11.52 14.05 13.91
N ALA A 184 -12.75 14.07 14.41
CA ALA A 184 -13.69 15.15 14.15
C ALA A 184 -13.25 16.48 14.82
N LEU A 185 -12.48 16.41 15.92
CA LEU A 185 -12.02 17.56 16.71
C LEU A 185 -10.56 17.95 16.46
N GLU A 186 -9.73 17.06 15.92
CA GLU A 186 -8.33 17.34 15.60
C GLU A 186 -8.26 18.48 14.59
N GLY A 187 -7.59 19.57 14.94
CA GLY A 187 -7.44 20.76 14.08
C GLY A 187 -8.39 21.91 14.39
N GLU A 188 -9.36 21.76 15.30
CA GLU A 188 -10.07 22.92 15.84
C GLU A 188 -9.15 23.67 16.82
N LEU A 189 -8.70 24.86 16.40
CA LEU A 189 -8.09 25.83 17.32
C LEU A 189 -9.16 26.20 18.34
N LEU A 190 -9.06 25.70 19.57
CA LEU A 190 -9.87 26.23 20.66
C LEU A 190 -9.59 27.74 20.71
N PRO A 191 -10.61 28.60 20.52
CA PRO A 191 -10.38 30.03 20.62
C PRO A 191 -9.81 30.32 22.01
N PRO A 192 -8.78 31.17 22.11
CA PRO A 192 -8.27 31.56 23.41
C PRO A 192 -9.45 32.14 24.22
N PRO A 193 -9.53 31.87 25.54
CA PRO A 193 -10.55 32.50 26.37
C PRO A 193 -10.53 34.02 26.16
N GLU A 194 -11.71 34.63 26.04
CA GLU A 194 -11.85 36.08 25.80
C GLU A 194 -11.24 36.90 26.92
N ASP A 195 -11.29 36.37 28.16
CA ASP A 195 -10.65 36.97 29.33
C ASP A 195 -9.33 36.26 29.64
N LYS A 196 -8.22 36.97 29.40
CA LYS A 196 -6.87 36.50 29.70
C LYS A 196 -6.37 37.21 30.95
N ASP A 197 -6.83 36.74 32.10
CA ASP A 197 -6.42 37.27 33.39
C ASP A 197 -4.90 37.14 33.60
N ALA A 198 -4.36 37.94 34.53
CA ALA A 198 -2.94 37.90 34.88
C ALA A 198 -2.43 36.50 35.25
N ASP A 199 -3.29 35.63 35.79
CA ASP A 199 -2.96 34.24 36.12
C ASP A 199 -2.93 33.32 34.89
N TYR A 200 -3.79 33.56 33.89
CA TYR A 200 -3.72 32.87 32.60
C TYR A 200 -2.41 33.20 31.88
N ILE A 201 -1.99 34.47 31.88
CA ILE A 201 -0.71 34.87 31.28
C ILE A 201 0.46 34.24 32.04
N ARG A 202 0.47 34.29 33.38
CA ARG A 202 1.54 33.72 34.21
C ARG A 202 1.69 32.19 34.06
N SER A 203 0.58 31.45 33.99
CA SER A 203 0.62 30.00 33.80
C SER A 203 1.23 29.58 32.45
N HIS A 204 1.10 30.41 31.42
CA HIS A 204 1.65 30.14 30.08
C HIS A 204 3.06 30.71 29.86
N GLN A 205 3.57 31.59 30.73
CA GLN A 205 4.91 32.16 30.62
C GLN A 205 6.00 31.07 30.65
N VAL A 206 5.86 30.07 31.51
CA VAL A 206 6.83 28.97 31.61
C VAL A 206 6.86 28.15 30.31
N ALA A 207 5.68 27.84 29.76
CA ALA A 207 5.56 27.14 28.49
C ALA A 207 6.14 27.96 27.32
N ALA A 208 5.87 29.27 27.28
CA ALA A 208 6.42 30.18 26.28
C ALA A 208 7.95 30.26 26.34
N ILE A 209 8.53 30.40 27.55
CA ILE A 209 9.98 30.41 27.76
C ILE A 209 10.60 29.07 27.33
N GLY A 210 9.97 27.94 27.68
CA GLY A 210 10.41 26.61 27.25
C GLY A 210 10.43 26.47 25.72
N LEU A 211 9.35 26.88 25.05
CA LEU A 211 9.25 26.86 23.58
C LEU A 211 10.28 27.78 22.92
N MET A 212 10.49 28.99 23.45
CA MET A 212 11.54 29.90 22.97
C MET A 212 12.93 29.31 23.14
N HIS A 213 13.20 28.65 24.27
CA HIS A 213 14.48 27.99 24.52
C HIS A 213 14.73 26.83 23.55
N VAL A 214 13.73 25.98 23.31
CA VAL A 214 13.78 24.90 22.33
C VAL A 214 14.00 25.45 20.92
N GLY A 215 13.30 26.53 20.55
CA GLY A 215 13.51 27.23 19.27
C GLY A 215 14.94 27.71 19.11
N ARG A 216 15.53 28.33 20.14
CA ARG A 216 16.92 28.77 20.15
C ARG A 216 17.91 27.62 19.98
N LEU A 217 17.71 26.50 20.68
CA LEU A 217 18.58 25.33 20.56
C LEU A 217 18.55 24.75 19.13
N ARG A 218 17.35 24.60 18.54
CA ARG A 218 17.20 24.15 17.16
C ARG A 218 17.88 25.09 16.16
N PHE A 219 17.75 26.40 16.37
CA PHE A 219 18.43 27.38 15.54
C PHE A 219 19.97 27.25 15.61
N GLU A 220 20.52 27.07 16.81
CA GLU A 220 21.97 26.85 17.00
C GLU A 220 22.46 25.55 16.33
N GLU A 221 21.70 24.46 16.43
CA GLU A 221 22.00 23.20 15.73
C GLU A 221 21.99 23.39 14.20
N GLN A 222 20.94 24.02 13.66
CA GLN A 222 20.83 24.32 12.24
C GLN A 222 21.98 25.21 11.76
N LYS A 223 22.34 26.25 12.53
CA LYS A 223 23.46 27.14 12.23
C LYS A 223 24.79 26.38 12.15
N LYS A 224 25.06 25.48 13.10
CA LYS A 224 26.27 24.63 13.07
C LYS A 224 26.30 23.72 11.85
N ALA A 225 25.17 23.12 11.48
CA ALA A 225 25.08 22.28 10.29
C ALA A 225 25.32 23.08 9.00
N LEU A 226 24.72 24.27 8.88
CA LEU A 226 24.91 25.16 7.74
C LEU A 226 26.35 25.64 7.59
N LEU A 227 27.02 25.99 8.70
CA LEU A 227 28.44 26.36 8.68
C LEU A 227 29.33 25.21 8.18
N ARG A 228 29.08 23.98 8.64
CA ARG A 228 29.82 22.80 8.14
C ARG A 228 29.60 22.57 6.65
N LEU A 229 28.37 22.71 6.17
CA LEU A 229 28.05 22.56 4.75
C LEU A 229 28.72 23.64 3.91
N ARG A 230 28.75 24.89 4.40
CA ARG A 230 29.49 25.99 3.76
C ARG A 230 30.99 25.66 3.64
N ASP A 231 31.60 25.14 4.68
CA ASP A 231 33.04 24.83 4.66
C ASP A 231 33.36 23.66 3.71
N LEU A 232 32.52 22.63 3.69
CA LEU A 232 32.64 21.50 2.75
C LEU A 232 32.46 21.95 1.30
N THR A 233 31.47 22.81 1.03
CA THR A 233 31.24 23.35 -0.32
C THR A 233 32.39 24.24 -0.78
N ALA A 234 32.97 25.06 0.11
CA ALA A 234 34.17 25.83 -0.19
C ALA A 234 35.38 24.94 -0.52
N GLN A 235 35.60 23.87 0.24
CA GLN A 235 36.68 22.91 -0.05
C GLN A 235 36.47 22.18 -1.38
N ALA A 236 35.23 21.76 -1.67
CA ALA A 236 34.90 21.13 -2.95
C ALA A 236 35.14 22.08 -4.13
N HIS A 237 34.79 23.36 -3.97
CA HIS A 237 35.04 24.40 -4.97
C HIS A 237 36.53 24.59 -5.26
N GLU A 238 37.39 24.63 -4.23
CA GLU A 238 38.83 24.74 -4.42
C GLU A 238 39.44 23.49 -5.09
N ARG A 239 38.95 22.28 -4.76
CA ARG A 239 39.36 21.04 -5.47
C ARG A 239 38.95 21.07 -6.95
N LEU A 240 37.75 21.57 -7.26
CA LEU A 240 37.28 21.72 -8.64
C LEU A 240 38.11 22.75 -9.41
N LYS A 241 38.53 23.85 -8.77
CA LYS A 241 39.45 24.80 -9.40
C LYS A 241 40.81 24.19 -9.71
N ALA A 242 41.38 23.41 -8.79
CA ALA A 242 42.67 22.75 -8.98
C ALA A 242 42.60 21.75 -10.16
N THR A 243 41.58 20.89 -10.18
CA THR A 243 41.36 19.94 -11.28
C THR A 243 41.07 20.63 -12.62
N LEU A 244 40.37 21.77 -12.61
CA LEU A 244 40.20 22.60 -13.82
C LEU A 244 41.54 23.14 -14.34
N ALA A 245 42.43 23.57 -13.44
CA ALA A 245 43.77 24.05 -13.82
C ALA A 245 44.63 22.92 -14.42
N GLU A 246 44.61 21.73 -13.81
CA GLU A 246 45.31 20.54 -14.31
C GLU A 246 44.79 20.13 -15.69
N THR A 247 43.47 20.04 -15.86
CA THR A 247 42.85 19.66 -17.14
C THR A 247 43.15 20.67 -18.24
N ARG A 248 43.16 21.98 -17.94
CA ARG A 248 43.62 23.01 -18.89
C ARG A 248 45.07 22.81 -19.29
N ALA A 249 45.97 22.57 -18.34
CA ALA A 249 47.37 22.32 -18.64
C ALA A 249 47.56 21.07 -19.54
N THR A 250 46.79 20.00 -19.31
CA THR A 250 46.81 18.82 -20.19
C THR A 250 46.25 19.10 -21.58
N LEU A 251 45.22 19.95 -21.69
CA LEU A 251 44.66 20.35 -22.96
C LEU A 251 45.65 21.20 -23.76
N ASP A 252 46.32 22.14 -23.10
CA ASP A 252 47.36 22.97 -23.70
C ASP A 252 48.52 22.10 -24.19
N LEU A 253 49.01 21.16 -23.38
CA LEU A 253 50.03 20.19 -23.79
C LEU A 253 49.56 19.33 -24.98
N THR A 254 48.31 18.87 -24.98
CA THR A 254 47.75 18.08 -26.08
C THR A 254 47.67 18.90 -27.36
N ASN A 255 47.26 20.16 -27.27
CA ASN A 255 47.24 21.08 -28.40
C ASN A 255 48.65 21.36 -28.92
N ASP A 256 49.62 21.55 -28.03
CA ASP A 256 51.02 21.71 -28.39
C ASP A 256 51.59 20.46 -29.07
N ILE A 257 51.16 19.25 -28.68
CA ILE A 257 51.54 18.01 -29.37
C ILE A 257 50.85 17.91 -30.75
N LEU A 258 49.55 18.18 -30.81
CA LEU A 258 48.75 18.02 -32.03
C LEU A 258 49.14 19.03 -33.12
N TYR A 259 49.41 20.28 -32.72
CA TYR A 259 49.70 21.39 -33.63
C TYR A 259 51.15 21.86 -33.61
N GLY A 260 51.94 21.48 -32.62
CA GLY A 260 53.39 21.77 -32.52
C GLY A 260 54.22 20.70 -33.22
N SER A 261 54.00 20.56 -34.52
CA SER A 261 54.76 19.62 -35.34
C SER A 261 56.11 20.23 -35.74
N GLY A 262 57.13 20.02 -34.92
CA GLY A 262 58.53 20.21 -35.32
C GLY A 262 58.85 19.40 -36.59
N ALA A 263 58.35 18.16 -36.69
CA ALA A 263 58.62 17.26 -37.80
C ALA A 263 58.22 17.78 -39.20
N ILE A 264 57.10 18.51 -39.35
CA ILE A 264 56.73 19.14 -40.63
C ILE A 264 57.68 20.29 -40.97
N TRP A 265 58.09 21.07 -39.97
CA TRP A 265 59.05 22.17 -40.15
C TRP A 265 60.47 21.65 -40.41
N ASP A 266 60.89 20.61 -39.70
CA ASP A 266 62.15 19.88 -39.88
C ASP A 266 62.15 19.20 -41.25
N GLY A 267 61.06 18.54 -41.65
CA GLY A 267 60.92 17.95 -42.98
C GLY A 267 60.96 18.99 -44.10
N LEU A 268 60.38 20.17 -43.90
CA LEU A 268 60.51 21.29 -44.82
C LEU A 268 61.96 21.79 -44.89
N HIS A 269 62.65 21.89 -43.75
CA HIS A 269 64.06 22.29 -43.69
C HIS A 269 65.00 21.25 -44.34
N GLU A 270 64.80 19.96 -44.06
CA GLU A 270 65.52 18.84 -44.67
C GLU A 270 65.27 18.79 -46.19
N SER A 271 64.03 19.07 -46.63
CA SER A 271 63.71 19.18 -48.06
C SER A 271 64.44 20.36 -48.73
N LEU A 272 64.56 21.50 -48.05
CA LEU A 272 65.36 22.64 -48.50
C LEU A 272 66.84 22.24 -48.64
N PHE A 273 67.38 21.56 -47.63
CA PHE A 273 68.80 21.22 -47.55
C PHE A 273 69.20 20.13 -48.55
N HIS A 274 68.36 19.10 -48.75
CA HIS A 274 68.71 17.94 -49.56
C HIS A 274 68.20 17.96 -51.01
N LEU A 275 67.09 18.63 -51.29
CA LEU A 275 66.43 18.56 -52.60
C LEU A 275 66.58 19.83 -53.46
N MET A 276 67.14 20.92 -52.90
CA MET A 276 67.33 22.22 -53.58
C MET A 276 66.09 22.68 -54.37
N LEU A 277 64.91 22.55 -53.75
CA LEU A 277 63.65 22.91 -54.39
C LEU A 277 63.57 24.43 -54.64
N PRO A 278 62.86 24.89 -55.68
CA PRO A 278 62.67 26.32 -55.96
C PRO A 278 61.99 27.07 -54.80
N ASP A 279 62.36 28.34 -54.59
CA ASP A 279 61.88 29.18 -53.49
C ASP A 279 60.35 29.26 -53.42
N GLU A 280 59.68 29.32 -54.57
CA GLU A 280 58.21 29.41 -54.66
C GLU A 280 57.50 28.20 -54.01
N VAL A 281 58.05 26.99 -54.19
CA VAL A 281 57.50 25.76 -53.60
C VAL A 281 57.73 25.74 -52.09
N MET A 282 58.86 26.28 -51.64
CA MET A 282 59.23 26.37 -50.24
C MET A 282 58.39 27.41 -49.49
N ASP A 283 58.09 28.53 -50.12
CA ASP A 283 57.22 29.58 -49.59
C ASP A 283 55.77 29.10 -49.47
N GLU A 284 55.27 28.34 -50.45
CA GLU A 284 53.96 27.73 -50.37
C GLU A 284 53.89 26.67 -49.25
N GLY A 285 54.89 25.81 -49.14
CA GLY A 285 55.00 24.83 -48.07
C GLY A 285 55.04 25.48 -46.68
N ARG A 286 55.83 26.55 -46.53
CA ARG A 286 55.93 27.36 -45.31
C ARG A 286 54.60 28.01 -44.95
N SER A 287 53.91 28.60 -45.93
CA SER A 287 52.61 29.24 -45.73
C SER A 287 51.54 28.23 -45.27
N ARG A 288 51.48 27.05 -45.91
CA ARG A 288 50.56 25.97 -45.52
C ARG A 288 50.89 25.42 -44.14
N ALA A 289 52.17 25.29 -43.80
CA ALA A 289 52.61 24.88 -42.47
C ALA A 289 52.21 25.91 -41.40
N GLN A 290 52.46 27.21 -41.61
CA GLN A 290 52.08 28.27 -40.65
C GLN A 290 50.58 28.37 -40.40
N LYS A 291 49.76 28.07 -41.42
CA LYS A 291 48.30 28.14 -41.31
C LYS A 291 47.72 27.05 -40.41
N HIS A 292 48.37 25.89 -40.33
CA HIS A 292 47.83 24.70 -39.67
C HIS A 292 48.67 24.20 -38.50
N TYR A 293 49.92 24.65 -38.37
CA TYR A 293 50.88 24.19 -37.38
C TYR A 293 51.69 25.36 -36.80
N LYS A 294 52.02 25.28 -35.51
CA LYS A 294 52.90 26.26 -34.86
C LYS A 294 54.34 25.74 -34.89
N PRO A 295 55.33 26.57 -35.27
CA PRO A 295 56.73 26.18 -35.17
C PRO A 295 57.07 25.95 -33.69
N ARG A 296 57.59 24.76 -33.38
CA ARG A 296 58.06 24.45 -32.03
C ARG A 296 59.36 25.25 -31.83
N ILE A 297 59.35 26.24 -30.94
CA ILE A 297 60.61 26.85 -30.48
C ILE A 297 61.28 25.76 -29.63
N LEU A 298 62.26 25.08 -30.21
CA LEU A 298 63.19 24.26 -29.44
C LEU A 298 63.93 25.21 -28.49
N ALA A 299 63.76 24.99 -27.19
CA ALA A 299 64.74 25.42 -26.21
C ALA A 299 65.98 24.52 -26.32
#